data_AF-A0A7W6MXP6-F1
#
_entry.id   AF-A0A7W6MXP6-F1
#
_cell.length_a   1.000
_cell.length_b   1.000
_cell.length_c   1.000
_cell.angle_alpha   90.00
_cell.angle_beta   90.00
_cell.angle_gamma   90.00
#
_symmetry.space_group_name_H-M   'P 1'
#
loop_
_entity.id
_entity.type
_entity.pdbx_description
1 polymer ?
#
loop_
_entity_poly.entity_id
_entity_poly.type
_entity_poly.pdbx_seq_one_letter_code
_entity_poly.pdbx_strand_id
1 'polypeptide(L)'
;MKKFWIHNLSITLSLLVVFLVTLYSIGIYDNRLGHYLALAISGISGLQSIASVIIGLYNIKSQTANIILLGILSVAFSSLITIYTFNCLFISC
;
A
#
# COMPACT_ATOMS: atom_id res chain seq x y z
N MET A 1 -14.01 12.85 5.91
CA MET A 1 -13.50 11.91 4.89
C MET A 1 -12.27 12.41 4.13
N LYS A 2 -12.23 13.63 3.59
CA LYS A 2 -11.06 14.13 2.82
C LYS A 2 -9.71 13.98 3.53
N LYS A 3 -9.61 14.40 4.81
CA LYS A 3 -8.38 14.30 5.61
C LYS A 3 -7.90 12.85 5.80
N PHE A 4 -8.83 11.91 5.96
CA PHE A 4 -8.53 10.48 6.07
C PHE A 4 -7.88 9.95 4.79
N TRP A 5 -8.48 10.22 3.62
CA TRP A 5 -7.94 9.74 2.35
C TRP A 5 -6.57 10.34 2.01
N ILE A 6 -6.34 11.62 2.30
CA ILE A 6 -5.03 12.27 2.11
C ILE A 6 -3.98 11.61 3.01
N HIS A 7 -4.32 11.35 4.27
CA HIS A 7 -3.40 10.68 5.18
C HIS A 7 -3.10 9.24 4.73
N ASN A 8 -4.12 8.52 4.27
CA ASN A 8 -3.97 7.16 3.76
C ASN A 8 -3.05 7.13 2.52
N LEU A 9 -3.25 8.07 1.59
CA LEU A 9 -2.39 8.24 0.42
C LEU A 9 -0.94 8.61 0.80
N SER A 10 -0.77 9.47 1.80
CA SER A 10 0.58 9.81 2.28
C SER A 10 1.28 8.59 2.88
N ILE A 11 0.56 7.74 3.62
CA ILE A 11 1.13 6.52 4.21
C ILE A 11 1.51 5.52 3.11
N THR A 12 0.66 5.30 2.11
CA THR A 12 0.97 4.38 1.00
C THR A 12 2.19 4.85 0.22
N LEU A 13 2.31 6.15 -0.05
CA LEU A 13 3.49 6.72 -0.71
C LEU A 13 4.76 6.56 0.14
N SER A 14 4.68 6.77 1.46
CA SER A 14 5.81 6.53 2.35
C SER A 14 6.23 5.05 2.36
N LEU A 15 5.27 4.12 2.41
CA LEU A 15 5.53 2.68 2.32
C LEU A 15 6.18 2.29 1.00
N LEU A 16 5.76 2.89 -0.12
CA LEU A 16 6.38 2.70 -1.43
C LEU A 16 7.86 3.11 -1.41
N VAL A 17 8.17 4.27 -0.83
CA VAL A 17 9.57 4.74 -0.73
C VAL A 17 10.41 3.79 0.11
N VAL A 18 9.90 3.36 1.28
CA VAL A 18 10.60 2.41 2.14
C VAL A 18 10.83 1.07 1.42
N PHE A 19 9.84 0.60 0.66
CA PHE A 19 9.97 -0.61 -0.15
C PHE A 19 11.07 -0.48 -1.20
N LEU A 20 11.09 0.62 -1.96
CA LEU A 20 12.11 0.88 -2.98
C LEU A 20 13.52 0.93 -2.37
N VAL A 21 13.69 1.59 -1.23
CA VAL A 21 14.97 1.61 -0.51
C VAL A 21 15.37 0.20 -0.07
N THR A 22 14.42 -0.59 0.43
CA THR A 22 14.67 -1.98 0.85
C THR A 22 15.08 -2.86 -0.34
N LEU A 23 14.39 -2.71 -1.48
CA LEU A 23 14.68 -3.44 -2.72
C LEU A 23 16.08 -3.12 -3.26
N TYR A 24 16.41 -1.83 -3.41
CA TYR A 24 17.64 -1.42 -4.10
C TYR A 24 18.87 -1.27 -3.21
N SER A 25 18.71 -0.97 -1.91
CA SER A 25 19.86 -0.72 -1.02
C SER A 25 20.16 -1.89 -0.09
N ILE A 26 19.12 -2.57 0.43
CA ILE A 26 19.26 -3.63 1.42
C ILE A 26 19.29 -5.00 0.76
N GLY A 27 18.59 -5.15 -0.37
CA GLY A 27 18.39 -6.41 -1.08
C GLY A 27 17.32 -7.26 -0.41
N ILE A 28 16.29 -7.65 -1.16
CA ILE A 28 15.20 -8.50 -0.62
C ILE A 28 15.55 -9.98 -0.76
N TYR A 29 16.39 -10.34 -1.74
CA TYR A 29 16.76 -11.72 -2.05
C TYR A 29 17.94 -12.22 -1.21
N ASP A 30 18.98 -11.41 -1.08
CA ASP A 30 20.24 -11.83 -0.45
C ASP A 30 20.28 -11.52 1.05
N ASN A 31 19.39 -10.64 1.54
CA ASN A 31 19.41 -10.18 2.92
C ASN A 31 18.10 -10.51 3.64
N ARG A 32 18.22 -11.32 4.70
CA ARG A 32 17.08 -11.78 5.52
C ARG A 32 16.31 -10.61 6.16
N LEU A 33 17.00 -9.53 6.52
CA LEU A 33 16.36 -8.31 7.03
C LEU A 33 15.50 -7.62 5.97
N GLY A 34 16.02 -7.50 4.75
CA GLY A 34 15.27 -6.93 3.61
C GLY A 34 14.03 -7.76 3.28
N HIS A 35 14.16 -9.08 3.30
CA HIS A 35 13.04 -10.00 3.10
C HIS A 35 11.94 -9.85 4.15
N TYR A 36 12.28 -9.76 5.44
CA TYR A 36 11.27 -9.54 6.49
C TYR A 36 10.64 -8.14 6.41
N LEU A 37 11.40 -7.11 6.05
CA LEU A 37 10.84 -5.77 5.83
C LEU A 37 9.82 -5.78 4.68
N ALA A 38 10.17 -6.40 3.56
CA ALA A 38 9.28 -6.50 2.41
C ALA A 38 8.00 -7.29 2.75
N LEU A 39 8.10 -8.35 3.57
CA LEU A 39 6.93 -9.09 4.06
C LEU A 39 6.03 -8.21 4.93
N ALA A 40 6.61 -7.43 5.84
CA ALA A 40 5.86 -6.51 6.69
C ALA A 40 5.16 -5.42 5.85
N ILE A 41 5.84 -4.87 4.84
CA ILE A 41 5.26 -3.88 3.92
C ILE A 41 4.08 -4.49 3.14
N SER A 42 4.23 -5.71 2.63
CA SER A 42 3.15 -6.44 1.95
C SER A 42 1.93 -6.61 2.87
N GLY A 43 2.14 -7.05 4.12
CA GLY A 43 1.06 -7.19 5.09
C GLY A 43 0.35 -5.87 5.43
N ILE A 44 1.10 -4.80 5.71
CA ILE A 44 0.55 -3.49 6.08
C ILE A 44 -0.25 -2.89 4.91
N SER A 45 0.33 -2.90 3.70
CA SER A 45 -0.33 -2.38 2.50
C SER A 45 -1.57 -3.21 2.11
N GLY A 46 -1.53 -4.53 2.31
CA GLY A 46 -2.68 -5.41 2.13
C GLY A 46 -3.82 -5.05 3.08
N LEU A 47 -3.53 -4.94 4.39
CA LEU A 47 -4.53 -4.59 5.40
C LEU A 47 -5.13 -3.19 5.15
N GLN A 48 -4.28 -2.23 4.77
CA GLN A 48 -4.68 -0.87 4.43
C GLN A 48 -5.63 -0.83 3.22
N SER A 49 -5.37 -1.66 2.20
CA SER A 49 -6.25 -1.75 1.02
C SER A 49 -7.65 -2.27 1.40
N ILE A 50 -7.73 -3.31 2.23
CA ILE A 50 -9.01 -3.89 2.67
C ILE A 50 -9.80 -2.89 3.51
N ALA A 51 -9.15 -2.26 4.50
CA ALA A 51 -9.80 -1.29 5.37
C ALA A 51 -10.32 -0.06 4.59
N SER A 52 -9.53 0.43 3.63
CA SER A 52 -9.93 1.57 2.80
C SER A 52 -11.09 1.24 1.85
N VAL A 53 -11.15 0.02 1.31
CA VAL A 53 -12.31 -0.45 0.55
C VAL A 53 -13.56 -0.51 1.42
N ILE A 54 -13.50 -1.09 2.62
CA ILE A 54 -14.66 -1.18 3.53
C ILE A 54 -15.19 0.21 3.90
N ILE A 55 -14.29 1.13 4.26
CA ILE A 55 -14.65 2.51 4.63
C ILE A 55 -15.21 3.28 3.42
N GLY A 56 -14.67 3.03 2.22
CA GLY A 56 -15.17 3.59 0.98
C GLY A 56 -16.59 3.13 0.67
N LEU A 57 -16.84 1.82 0.72
CA LEU A 57 -18.15 1.22 0.49
C LEU A 57 -19.20 1.70 1.50
N TYR A 58 -18.84 1.75 2.79
CA TYR A 58 -19.77 2.19 3.84
C TYR A 58 -20.22 3.65 3.65
N ASN A 59 -19.36 4.51 3.10
CA ASN A 59 -19.61 5.94 3.00
C ASN A 59 -19.94 6.43 1.58
N ILE A 60 -20.17 5.52 0.62
CA ILE A 60 -20.36 5.85 -0.81
C ILE A 60 -21.47 6.89 -1.04
N LYS A 61 -22.55 6.82 -0.23
CA LYS A 61 -23.73 7.68 -0.39
C LYS A 61 -23.50 9.15 0.01
N SER A 62 -22.39 9.44 0.72
CA SER A 62 -22.09 10.75 1.32
C SER A 62 -20.86 11.43 0.71
N GLN A 63 -20.25 10.83 -0.33
CA GLN A 63 -18.97 11.32 -0.87
C GLN A 63 -19.12 12.08 -2.19
N THR A 64 -18.43 13.23 -2.27
CA THR A 64 -18.21 13.96 -3.53
C THR A 64 -17.22 13.22 -4.44
N ALA A 65 -17.34 13.39 -5.75
CA ALA A 65 -16.49 12.75 -6.76
C ALA A 65 -14.97 12.83 -6.47
N ASN A 66 -14.46 14.01 -6.05
CA ASN A 66 -13.04 14.17 -5.72
C ASN A 66 -12.57 13.32 -4.52
N ILE A 67 -13.46 13.04 -3.56
CA ILE A 67 -13.15 12.21 -2.39
C ILE A 67 -13.12 10.74 -2.80
N ILE A 68 -14.05 10.33 -3.67
CA ILE A 68 -14.09 8.98 -4.23
C ILE A 68 -12.83 8.70 -5.06
N LEU A 69 -12.43 9.64 -5.93
CA LEU A 69 -11.21 9.52 -6.73
C LEU A 69 -9.97 9.35 -5.84
N LEU A 70 -9.84 10.16 -4.78
CA LEU A 70 -8.74 10.05 -3.83
C LEU A 70 -8.72 8.68 -3.13
N GLY A 71 -9.90 8.15 -2.81
CA GLY A 71 -10.02 6.84 -2.20
C GLY A 71 -9.59 5.72 -3.13
N ILE A 72 -10.08 5.74 -4.38
CA ILE A 72 -9.68 4.80 -5.43
C ILE A 72 -8.15 4.84 -5.63
N LEU A 73 -7.57 6.04 -5.71
CA LEU A 73 -6.12 6.19 -5.86
C LEU A 73 -5.37 5.55 -4.69
N SER A 74 -5.81 5.79 -3.45
CA SER A 74 -5.16 5.20 -2.27
C SER A 74 -5.24 3.67 -2.26
N VAL A 75 -6.39 3.10 -2.63
CA VAL A 75 -6.58 1.65 -2.73
C VAL A 75 -5.70 1.08 -3.84
N ALA A 76 -5.68 1.71 -5.01
CA ALA A 76 -4.88 1.29 -6.15
C ALA A 76 -3.39 1.24 -5.80
N PHE A 77 -2.82 2.31 -5.23
CA PHE A 77 -1.42 2.32 -4.81
C PHE A 77 -1.12 1.28 -3.73
N SER A 78 -1.99 1.13 -2.73
CA SER A 78 -1.82 0.12 -1.68
C SER A 78 -1.81 -1.30 -2.25
N SER A 79 -2.74 -1.60 -3.15
CA SER A 79 -2.84 -2.91 -3.81
C SER A 79 -1.64 -3.19 -4.71
N LEU A 80 -1.15 -2.19 -5.44
CA LEU A 80 0.02 -2.32 -6.31
C LEU A 80 1.27 -2.64 -5.48
N ILE A 81 1.50 -1.92 -4.37
CA ILE A 81 2.59 -2.20 -3.43
C ILE A 81 2.47 -3.63 -2.89
N THR A 82 1.27 -4.04 -2.46
CA THR A 82 1.01 -5.37 -1.90
C THR A 82 1.35 -6.47 -2.91
N ILE A 83 0.86 -6.36 -4.13
CA ILE A 83 1.07 -7.35 -5.20
C ILE A 83 2.54 -7.38 -5.60
N TYR A 84 3.16 -6.21 -5.76
CA TYR A 84 4.54 -6.12 -6.21
C TYR A 84 5.52 -6.66 -5.16
N THR A 85 5.34 -6.29 -3.89
CA THR A 85 6.10 -6.87 -2.76
C THR A 85 5.91 -8.38 -2.68
N PHE A 86 4.67 -8.87 -2.81
CA PHE A 86 4.37 -10.30 -2.76
C PHE A 86 5.03 -11.07 -3.92
N ASN A 87 4.97 -10.53 -5.14
CA ASN A 87 5.63 -11.13 -6.29
C ASN A 87 7.15 -11.20 -6.07
N CYS A 88 7.76 -10.12 -5.61
CA CYS A 88 9.19 -10.12 -5.37
C CYS A 88 9.59 -11.07 -4.21
N LEU A 89 8.72 -11.34 -3.24
CA LEU A 89 9.01 -12.30 -2.15
C LEU A 89 8.84 -13.77 -2.55
N PHE A 90 7.79 -14.11 -3.31
CA PHE A 90 7.35 -15.50 -3.46
C PHE A 90 7.49 -16.07 -4.87
N ILE A 91 7.52 -15.23 -5.90
CA ILE A 91 7.57 -15.67 -7.30
C ILE A 91 8.98 -15.47 -7.89
N SER A 92 9.77 -14.57 -7.29
CA SER A 92 11.03 -14.02 -7.80
C SER A 92 10.78 -12.92 -8.85
N CYS A 93 11.23 -11.72 -8.52
CA CYS A 93 11.67 -10.71 -9.49
C CYS A 93 13.17 -11.02 -9.74
#